data_AF-A0AAN4F3C4-F1
#
_entry.id   AF-A0AAN4F3C4-F1
#
_cell.length_a   1.000
_cell.length_b   1.000
_cell.length_c   1.000
_cell.angle_alpha   90.00
_cell.angle_beta   90.00
_cell.angle_gamma   90.00
#
_symmetry.space_group_name_H-M   'P 1'
#
loop_
_entity.id
_entity.type
_entity.pdbx_description
1 polymer ?
#
loop_
_entity_poly.entity_id
_entity_poly.type
_entity_poly.pdbx_seq_one_letter_code
_entity_poly.pdbx_strand_id
1 'polypeptide(L)'
;MIGILKPVPESQWPVRCHDPKRSNVWVNSYFLVQEFQEENGVIRLSVNTTSVANSGRWKDGISWDALQEIKNAVGYADRDAVEIYPAQKDVVNVANMRHLWLVDEPLTFAWRKD
;
A
#
# COMPACT_ATOMS: atom_id res chain seq x y z
N MET A 1 16.45 -1.08 0.27
CA MET A 1 16.23 -0.19 1.43
C MET A 1 15.27 0.92 1.05
N ILE A 2 14.05 0.82 1.56
CA ILE A 2 12.93 1.73 1.25
C ILE A 2 13.03 3.15 1.85
N GLY A 3 14.03 3.41 2.70
CA GLY A 3 14.12 4.64 3.49
C GLY A 3 13.14 4.67 4.67
N ILE A 4 13.24 5.69 5.54
CA ILE A 4 12.35 5.83 6.70
C ILE A 4 11.02 6.45 6.26
N LEU A 5 9.91 5.73 6.45
CA LEU A 5 8.56 6.23 6.27
C LEU A 5 8.14 7.08 7.49
N LYS A 6 7.68 8.30 7.25
CA LYS A 6 7.23 9.21 8.31
C LYS A 6 5.71 9.34 8.28
N PRO A 7 5.01 9.22 9.42
CA PRO A 7 3.58 9.44 9.46
C PRO A 7 3.26 10.89 9.11
N VAL A 8 2.19 11.09 8.34
CA VAL A 8 1.65 12.40 7.97
C VAL A 8 0.44 12.66 8.86
N PRO A 9 0.44 13.73 9.68
CA PRO A 9 -0.72 14.09 10.50
C PRO A 9 -1.97 14.31 9.65
N GLU A 10 -3.13 13.87 10.15
CA GLU A 10 -4.42 13.98 9.46
C GLU A 10 -4.76 15.42 9.05
N SER A 11 -4.36 16.41 9.85
CA SER A 11 -4.53 17.84 9.54
C SER A 11 -3.81 18.31 8.27
N GLN A 12 -2.85 17.53 7.77
CA GLN A 12 -2.12 17.82 6.53
C GLN A 12 -2.70 17.06 5.32
N TRP A 13 -3.72 16.23 5.53
CA TRP A 13 -4.32 15.45 4.43
C TRP A 13 -5.19 16.35 3.54
N PRO A 14 -5.22 16.13 2.22
CA PRO A 14 -6.06 16.93 1.33
C PRO A 14 -7.55 16.74 1.65
N VAL A 15 -8.21 17.82 2.09
CA VAL A 15 -9.64 17.82 2.47
C VAL A 15 -10.55 17.30 1.35
N ARG A 16 -10.23 17.63 0.09
CA ARG A 16 -11.01 17.20 -1.09
C ARG A 16 -10.94 15.71 -1.38
N CYS A 17 -9.93 15.03 -0.85
CA CYS A 17 -9.70 13.61 -1.10
C CYS A 17 -10.11 12.76 0.09
N HIS A 18 -10.92 13.28 1.02
CA HIS A 18 -11.33 12.58 2.24
C HIS A 18 -12.00 11.24 1.92
N ASP A 19 -11.56 10.21 2.63
CA ASP A 19 -12.09 8.85 2.55
C ASP A 19 -12.23 8.40 4.00
N PRO A 20 -13.45 8.09 4.49
CA PRO A 20 -13.68 7.75 5.89
C PRO A 20 -13.00 6.45 6.31
N LYS A 21 -12.60 5.60 5.35
CA LYS A 21 -11.86 4.37 5.63
C LYS A 21 -10.37 4.62 5.85
N ARG A 22 -9.83 5.75 5.39
CA ARG A 22 -8.41 6.03 5.52
C ARG A 22 -8.04 6.33 6.97
N SER A 23 -7.16 5.52 7.53
CA SER A 23 -6.75 5.58 8.93
C SER A 23 -5.34 6.14 9.12
N ASN A 24 -4.42 5.88 8.18
CA ASN A 24 -3.04 6.32 8.28
C ASN A 24 -2.44 6.70 6.92
N VAL A 25 -1.46 7.60 6.95
CA VAL A 25 -0.66 7.99 5.78
C VAL A 25 0.80 8.10 6.21
N TRP A 26 1.70 7.52 5.43
CA TRP A 26 3.14 7.70 5.57
C TRP A 26 3.76 8.15 4.26
N VAL A 27 4.82 8.94 4.36
CA VAL A 27 5.54 9.42 3.19
C VAL A 27 7.05 9.46 3.43
N ASN A 28 7.81 9.29 2.35
CA ASN A 28 9.21 9.67 2.29
C ASN A 28 9.56 10.19 0.88
N SER A 29 10.85 10.32 0.56
CA SER A 29 11.30 10.81 -0.75
C SER A 29 11.03 9.84 -1.90
N TYR A 30 10.70 8.58 -1.61
CA TYR A 30 10.49 7.51 -2.59
C TYR A 30 9.05 6.99 -2.66
N PHE A 31 8.32 6.99 -1.55
CA PHE A 31 7.02 6.33 -1.42
C PHE A 31 6.00 7.17 -0.65
N LEU A 32 4.76 7.05 -1.09
CA LEU A 32 3.55 7.44 -0.37
C LEU A 32 2.78 6.15 -0.07
N VAL A 33 2.46 5.94 1.20
CA VAL A 33 1.73 4.77 1.70
C VAL A 33 0.47 5.25 2.39
N GLN A 34 -0.68 4.71 2.02
CA GLN A 34 -1.96 5.04 2.62
C GLN A 34 -2.64 3.77 3.11
N GLU A 35 -3.11 3.78 4.35
CA GLU A 35 -3.87 2.68 4.95
C GLU A 35 -5.36 2.98 4.92
N PHE A 36 -6.14 1.96 4.56
CA PHE A 36 -7.60 1.99 4.62
C PHE A 36 -8.11 0.78 5.40
N GLN A 37 -9.02 1.04 6.32
CA GLN A 37 -9.78 0.04 7.06
C GLN A 37 -10.96 -0.43 6.19
N GLU A 38 -10.82 -1.62 5.61
CA GLU A 38 -11.84 -2.24 4.78
C GLU A 38 -12.73 -3.16 5.63
N GLU A 39 -13.69 -3.83 4.99
CA GLU A 39 -14.62 -4.70 5.69
C GLU A 39 -13.93 -5.97 6.23
N ASN A 40 -14.53 -6.59 7.26
CA ASN A 40 -14.08 -7.87 7.83
C ASN A 40 -12.63 -7.87 8.35
N GLY A 41 -12.17 -6.74 8.91
CA GLY A 41 -10.83 -6.61 9.49
C GLY A 41 -9.69 -6.56 8.45
N VAL A 42 -10.04 -6.52 7.16
CA VAL A 42 -9.07 -6.36 6.08
C VAL A 42 -8.54 -4.93 6.07
N ILE A 43 -7.23 -4.81 5.90
CA ILE A 43 -6.57 -3.50 5.76
C ILE A 43 -6.00 -3.42 4.35
N ARG A 44 -6.29 -2.33 3.64
CA ARG A 44 -5.67 -2.06 2.35
C ARG A 44 -4.56 -1.04 2.50
N LEU A 45 -3.35 -1.41 2.08
CA LEU A 45 -2.26 -0.46 1.84
C LEU A 45 -2.22 -0.11 0.35
N SER A 46 -2.39 1.17 0.05
CA SER A 46 -2.07 1.74 -1.27
C SER A 46 -0.66 2.30 -1.24
N VAL A 47 0.18 1.88 -2.18
CA VAL A 47 1.59 2.30 -2.29
C VAL A 47 1.84 2.92 -3.66
N ASN A 48 2.36 4.14 -3.65
CA ASN A 48 2.75 4.90 -4.83
C ASN A 48 4.21 5.32 -4.70
N THR A 49 4.93 5.41 -5.83
CA THR A 49 6.22 6.09 -5.84
C THR A 49 5.98 7.60 -5.74
N THR A 50 6.83 8.34 -5.02
CA THR A 50 6.81 9.81 -4.96
C THR A 50 7.76 10.45 -5.98
N SER A 51 8.55 9.64 -6.69
CA SER A 51 9.41 10.12 -7.76
C SER A 51 8.64 10.21 -9.07
N VAL A 52 8.51 11.43 -9.60
CA VAL A 52 8.07 11.67 -10.98
C VAL A 52 9.27 11.44 -11.89
N ALA A 53 9.17 10.51 -12.83
CA ALA A 53 10.14 10.36 -13.92
C ALA A 53 10.18 11.64 -14.76
N ASN A 54 11.29 11.91 -15.46
CA ASN A 54 11.49 13.10 -16.30
C ASN A 54 10.39 13.33 -17.36
N SER A 55 9.53 12.33 -17.62
CA SER A 55 8.37 12.39 -18.50
C SER A 55 7.08 12.94 -17.85
N GLY A 56 7.11 13.35 -16.57
CA GLY A 56 5.92 13.79 -15.83
C GLY A 56 5.04 12.64 -15.32
N ARG A 57 5.45 11.38 -15.50
CA ARG A 57 4.78 10.17 -14.97
C ARG A 57 5.50 9.66 -13.73
N TRP A 58 4.80 9.09 -12.75
CA TRP A 58 5.43 8.41 -11.62
C TRP A 58 6.36 7.28 -12.11
N LYS A 59 7.56 7.17 -11.53
CA LYS A 59 8.53 6.13 -11.87
C LYS A 59 7.92 4.77 -11.53
N ASP A 60 7.83 3.90 -12.53
CA ASP A 60 7.35 2.53 -12.39
C ASP A 60 8.40 1.63 -11.71
N GLY A 61 7.95 0.51 -11.12
CA GLY A 61 8.84 -0.52 -10.58
C GLY A 61 9.00 -0.54 -9.06
N ILE A 62 7.89 -0.54 -8.30
CA ILE A 62 7.95 -0.96 -6.89
C ILE A 62 8.19 -2.47 -6.86
N SER A 63 9.36 -2.88 -6.38
CA SER A 63 9.72 -4.30 -6.29
C SER A 63 8.92 -5.01 -5.19
N TRP A 64 8.82 -6.33 -5.30
CA TRP A 64 8.23 -7.16 -4.25
C TRP A 64 8.95 -6.96 -2.91
N ASP A 65 10.29 -6.92 -2.91
CA ASP A 65 11.08 -6.69 -1.68
C ASP A 65 10.73 -5.34 -1.04
N ALA A 66 10.53 -4.29 -1.83
CA ALA A 66 10.14 -2.98 -1.33
C ALA A 66 8.74 -3.01 -0.71
N LEU A 67 7.78 -3.72 -1.32
CA LEU A 67 6.44 -3.90 -0.77
C LEU A 67 6.46 -4.65 0.56
N GLN A 68 7.27 -5.71 0.66
CA GLN A 68 7.47 -6.47 1.89
C GLN A 68 8.13 -5.60 2.99
N GLU A 69 9.20 -4.86 2.66
CA GLU A 69 9.86 -3.93 3.58
C GLU A 69 8.87 -2.85 4.06
N ILE A 70 8.04 -2.27 3.17
CA ILE A 70 7.06 -1.23 3.51
C ILE A 70 6.02 -1.76 4.49
N LYS A 71 5.40 -2.90 4.17
CA LYS A 71 4.42 -3.57 5.04
C LYS A 71 4.97 -3.79 6.45
N ASN A 72 6.21 -4.26 6.54
CA ASN A 72 6.87 -4.49 7.83
C ASN A 72 7.11 -3.16 8.56
N ALA A 73 7.59 -2.12 7.86
CA ALA A 73 7.90 -0.83 8.44
C ALA A 73 6.70 -0.06 8.99
N VAL A 74 5.51 -0.26 8.40
CA VAL A 74 4.26 0.37 8.87
C VAL A 74 3.52 -0.45 9.93
N GLY A 75 4.14 -1.50 10.47
CA GLY A 75 3.64 -2.24 11.63
C GLY A 75 2.88 -3.53 11.33
N TYR A 76 2.87 -4.00 10.08
CA TYR A 76 2.15 -5.21 9.68
C TYR A 76 3.08 -6.37 9.31
N ALA A 77 4.22 -6.50 9.99
CA ALA A 77 5.19 -7.56 9.73
C ALA A 77 4.54 -8.96 9.81
N ASP A 78 3.67 -9.18 10.79
CA ASP A 78 3.11 -10.49 11.12
C ASP A 78 1.80 -10.83 10.40
N ARG A 79 1.28 -9.94 9.54
CA ARG A 79 0.08 -10.23 8.72
C ARG A 79 0.46 -10.82 7.37
N ASP A 80 -0.40 -11.62 6.77
CA ASP A 80 -0.26 -11.92 5.34
C ASP A 80 -0.78 -10.76 4.50
N ALA A 81 -0.26 -10.64 3.28
CA ALA A 81 -0.70 -9.64 2.31
C ALA A 81 -0.93 -10.30 0.95
N VAL A 82 -1.99 -9.90 0.26
CA VAL A 82 -2.28 -10.34 -1.11
C VAL A 82 -2.37 -9.17 -2.07
N GLU A 83 -1.87 -9.38 -3.28
CA GLU A 83 -2.17 -8.54 -4.44
C GLU A 83 -3.24 -9.23 -5.28
N ILE A 84 -4.28 -8.48 -5.66
CA ILE A 84 -5.42 -9.03 -6.41
C ILE A 84 -5.26 -8.68 -7.87
N TYR A 85 -5.30 -9.70 -8.72
CA TYR A 85 -5.43 -9.55 -10.17
C TYR A 85 -6.91 -9.75 -10.53
N PRO A 86 -7.66 -8.67 -10.80
CA PRO A 86 -9.11 -8.76 -10.96
C PRO A 86 -9.48 -9.50 -12.25
N ALA A 87 -10.71 -10.00 -12.30
CA ALA A 87 -11.29 -10.49 -13.55
C ALA A 87 -11.29 -9.38 -14.60
N GLN A 88 -11.15 -9.73 -15.89
CA GLN A 88 -10.97 -8.76 -16.96
C GLN A 88 -12.03 -7.65 -17.01
N LYS A 89 -13.28 -7.98 -16.68
CA LYS A 89 -14.41 -7.04 -16.66
C LYS A 89 -14.31 -5.99 -15.55
N ASP A 90 -13.54 -6.27 -14.51
CA ASP A 90 -13.37 -5.45 -13.31
C ASP A 90 -12.00 -4.75 -13.32
N VAL A 91 -11.22 -4.86 -14.41
CA VAL A 91 -9.92 -4.21 -14.55
C VAL A 91 -10.10 -2.69 -14.65
N VAL A 92 -9.55 -1.99 -13.68
CA VAL A 92 -9.42 -0.53 -13.67
C VAL A 92 -7.94 -0.17 -13.57
N ASN A 93 -7.37 0.39 -14.64
CA ASN A 93 -5.96 0.78 -14.70
C ASN A 93 -5.83 2.29 -14.95
N VAL A 94 -5.93 3.08 -13.87
CA VAL A 94 -5.97 4.55 -13.93
C VAL A 94 -4.77 5.22 -13.26
N ALA A 95 -3.99 4.49 -12.48
CA ALA A 95 -2.82 4.99 -11.77
C ALA A 95 -1.79 3.88 -11.57
N ASN A 96 -0.51 4.25 -11.58
CA ASN A 96 0.56 3.33 -11.21
C ASN A 96 0.67 3.25 -9.68
N MET A 97 -0.13 2.36 -9.10
CA MET A 97 -0.28 2.15 -7.66
C MET A 97 -0.35 0.65 -7.38
N ARG A 98 0.32 0.22 -6.31
CA ARG A 98 0.26 -1.17 -5.82
C ARG A 98 -0.65 -1.24 -4.61
N HIS A 99 -1.41 -2.32 -4.49
CA HIS A 99 -2.35 -2.54 -3.39
C HIS A 99 -2.02 -3.82 -2.67
N LEU A 100 -1.68 -3.72 -1.39
CA LEU A 100 -1.58 -4.87 -0.51
C LEU A 100 -2.84 -4.97 0.33
N TRP A 101 -3.53 -6.10 0.23
CA TRP A 101 -4.68 -6.41 1.08
C TRP A 101 -4.19 -7.30 2.21
N LEU A 102 -4.08 -6.71 3.40
CA LEU A 102 -3.67 -7.40 4.61
C LEU A 102 -4.89 -8.10 5.19
N VAL A 103 -4.79 -9.42 5.29
CA VAL A 103 -5.85 -10.25 5.87
C VAL A 103 -5.70 -10.36 7.38
N ASP A 104 -6.81 -10.51 8.07
CA ASP A 104 -6.86 -10.58 9.53
C ASP A 104 -6.30 -11.93 10.05
N GLU A 105 -6.67 -13.01 9.35
CA GLU A 105 -6.25 -14.37 9.67
C GLU A 105 -5.19 -14.88 8.68
N PRO A 106 -4.25 -15.74 9.12
CA PRO A 106 -3.27 -16.35 8.23
C PRO A 106 -3.91 -17.12 7.07
N LEU A 107 -3.42 -16.89 5.86
CA LEU A 107 -3.86 -17.61 4.66
C LEU A 107 -3.49 -19.09 4.76
N THR A 108 -4.48 -19.96 4.59
CA THR A 108 -4.32 -21.42 4.69
C THR A 108 -3.57 -22.04 3.51
N PHE A 109 -3.50 -21.34 2.38
CA PHE A 109 -2.81 -21.78 1.17
C PHE A 109 -1.43 -21.14 0.99
N ALA A 110 -0.99 -20.29 1.91
CA ALA A 110 0.35 -19.71 1.87
C ALA A 110 1.40 -20.74 2.30
N TRP A 111 2.58 -20.70 1.67
CA TRP A 111 3.70 -21.48 2.13
C TRP A 111 4.17 -21.00 3.50
N ARG A 112 4.34 -21.93 4.44
CA ARG A 112 4.86 -21.67 5.78
C ARG A 112 6.21 -22.36 5.94
N LYS A 113 7.02 -21.78 6.83
CA LYS A 113 8.25 -22.42 7.27
C LYS A 113 7.86 -23.38 8.40
N ASP A 114 8.02 -24.67 8.14
CA ASP A 114 7.92 -25.72 9.17
C ASP A 114 9.12 -25.65 10.14
#